data_AF-Q0AW77-F1
#
_entry.id   AF-Q0AW77-F1
#
_cell.length_a   1.000
_cell.length_b   1.000
_cell.length_c   1.000
_cell.angle_alpha   90.00
_cell.angle_beta   90.00
_cell.angle_gamma   90.00
#
_symmetry.space_group_name_H-M   'P 1'
#
loop_
_entity.id
_entity.type
_entity.pdbx_description
1 polymer ?
#
loop_
_entity_poly.entity_id
_entity_poly.type
_entity_poly.pdbx_seq_one_letter_code
_entity_poly.pdbx_strand_id
1 'polypeptide(L)'
;MKFKDKQILGKLIDETTIIMQMIDGLNYNGFLNDEKTKRAVCMTLINIGELVKNISDELKSDYPEIPWRAISGLRDITAHKYQTLRMEDVWKTVISDVEPLKQRLEKMLERDSK
;
A
#
# COMPACT_ATOMS: atom_id res chain seq x y z
N MET A 1 -11.87 15.61 8.04
CA MET A 1 -11.27 14.30 8.39
C MET A 1 -10.90 14.25 9.88
N LYS A 2 -11.00 13.09 10.56
CA LYS A 2 -10.60 12.97 11.98
C LYS A 2 -9.06 13.05 12.12
N PHE A 3 -8.54 13.53 13.26
CA PHE A 3 -7.09 13.64 13.49
C PHE A 3 -6.36 12.30 13.34
N LYS A 4 -6.93 11.22 13.90
CA LYS A 4 -6.39 9.85 13.77
C LYS A 4 -6.28 9.41 12.31
N ASP A 5 -7.27 9.74 11.48
CA ASP A 5 -7.26 9.40 10.06
C ASP A 5 -6.11 10.12 9.33
N LYS A 6 -5.88 11.41 9.60
CA LYS A 6 -4.73 12.15 9.04
C LYS A 6 -3.40 11.47 9.35
N GLN A 7 -3.21 11.01 10.58
CA GLN A 7 -2.00 10.29 10.98
C GLN A 7 -1.85 8.95 10.25
N ILE A 8 -2.95 8.22 10.03
CA ILE A 8 -2.94 6.96 9.29
C ILE A 8 -2.62 7.21 7.80
N LEU A 9 -3.21 8.23 7.18
CA LEU A 9 -2.92 8.59 5.80
C LEU A 9 -1.44 8.98 5.61
N GLY A 10 -0.88 9.75 6.54
CA GLY A 10 0.56 10.07 6.53
C GLY A 10 1.43 8.82 6.53
N LYS A 11 1.15 7.87 7.44
CA LYS A 11 1.88 6.58 7.48
C LYS A 11 1.70 5.77 6.20
N LEU A 12 0.53 5.79 5.57
CA LEU A 12 0.32 5.11 4.29
C LEU A 12 1.17 5.74 3.17
N ILE A 13 1.29 7.06 3.14
CA ILE A 13 2.15 7.76 2.19
C ILE A 13 3.62 7.39 2.42
N ASP A 14 4.05 7.27 3.67
CA ASP A 14 5.39 6.82 4.02
C ASP A 14 5.64 5.38 3.52
N GLU A 15 4.73 4.44 3.79
CA GLU A 15 4.89 3.03 3.38
C GLU A 15 4.86 2.86 1.86
N THR A 16 4.00 3.60 1.15
CA THR A 16 4.00 3.60 -0.32
C THR A 16 5.31 4.18 -0.87
N THR A 17 5.86 5.22 -0.25
CA THR A 17 7.17 5.78 -0.61
C THR A 17 8.31 4.80 -0.38
N ILE A 18 8.29 4.07 0.74
CA ILE A 18 9.28 3.04 1.06
C ILE A 18 9.28 1.94 -0.01
N ILE A 19 8.11 1.43 -0.42
CA ILE A 19 8.03 0.43 -1.50
C ILE A 19 8.69 0.95 -2.78
N MET A 20 8.38 2.18 -3.19
CA MET A 20 8.95 2.75 -4.41
C MET A 20 10.47 2.88 -4.34
N GLN A 21 11.03 3.25 -3.18
CA GLN A 21 12.47 3.30 -2.99
C GLN A 21 13.11 1.90 -3.03
N MET A 22 12.43 0.87 -2.51
CA MET A 22 12.93 -0.50 -2.53
C MET A 22 13.02 -1.08 -3.94
N ILE A 23 12.11 -0.68 -4.84
CA ILE A 23 12.06 -1.18 -6.21
C ILE A 23 12.74 -0.24 -7.22
N ASP A 24 13.28 0.89 -6.77
CA ASP A 24 13.95 1.84 -7.64
C ASP A 24 15.16 1.19 -8.33
N GLY A 25 15.28 1.43 -9.64
CA GLY A 25 16.31 0.81 -10.48
C GLY A 25 16.16 -0.70 -10.73
N LEU A 26 15.18 -1.38 -10.13
CA LEU A 26 14.90 -2.80 -10.41
C LEU A 26 13.96 -2.94 -11.60
N ASN A 27 14.31 -3.85 -12.51
CA ASN A 27 13.34 -4.40 -13.46
C ASN A 27 12.70 -5.66 -12.87
N TYR A 28 11.71 -6.22 -13.57
CA TYR A 28 11.00 -7.41 -13.14
C TYR A 28 11.91 -8.58 -12.74
N ASN A 29 12.91 -8.90 -13.58
CA ASN A 29 13.84 -9.99 -13.30
C ASN A 29 14.76 -9.66 -12.12
N GLY A 30 15.17 -8.39 -11.96
CA GLY A 30 15.93 -7.92 -10.81
C GLY A 30 15.15 -8.13 -9.51
N PHE A 31 13.88 -7.72 -9.48
CA PHE A 31 12.99 -7.97 -8.36
C PHE A 31 12.80 -9.46 -8.06
N LEU A 32 12.56 -10.29 -9.09
CA LEU A 32 12.37 -11.73 -8.89
C LEU A 32 13.61 -12.43 -8.32
N ASN A 33 14.81 -11.94 -8.61
CA ASN A 33 16.06 -12.52 -8.14
C ASN A 33 16.54 -11.93 -6.79
N ASP A 34 15.92 -10.86 -6.29
CA ASP A 34 16.27 -10.25 -5.01
C ASP A 34 15.30 -10.69 -3.90
N GLU A 35 15.66 -11.77 -3.20
CA GLU A 35 14.88 -12.30 -2.07
C GLU A 35 14.66 -11.28 -0.93
N LYS A 36 15.64 -10.41 -0.68
CA LYS A 36 15.53 -9.42 0.39
C LYS A 36 14.45 -8.40 0.02
N THR A 37 14.51 -7.88 -1.20
CA THR A 37 13.56 -6.88 -1.68
C THR A 37 12.15 -7.46 -1.77
N LYS A 38 11.96 -8.69 -2.26
CA LYS A 38 10.65 -9.36 -2.27
C LYS A 38 10.02 -9.43 -0.88
N ARG A 39 10.80 -9.86 0.12
CA ARG A 39 10.33 -9.98 1.50
C ARG A 39 10.01 -8.62 2.11
N ALA A 40 10.86 -7.63 1.88
CA ALA A 40 10.66 -6.26 2.36
C ALA A 40 9.37 -5.67 1.78
N VAL A 41 9.18 -5.76 0.46
CA VAL A 41 7.95 -5.33 -0.22
C VAL A 41 6.71 -6.03 0.35
N CYS A 42 6.76 -7.35 0.54
CA CYS A 42 5.62 -8.09 1.09
C CYS A 42 5.28 -7.62 2.52
N MET A 43 6.28 -7.40 3.37
CA MET A 43 6.07 -6.86 4.71
C MET A 43 5.44 -5.47 4.65
N THR A 44 5.90 -4.59 3.76
CA THR A 44 5.33 -3.26 3.61
C THR A 44 3.89 -3.30 3.08
N LEU A 45 3.54 -4.21 2.16
CA LEU A 45 2.16 -4.41 1.73
C LEU A 45 1.23 -4.90 2.86
N ILE A 46 1.75 -5.71 3.79
CA ILE A 46 1.03 -6.10 5.01
C ILE A 46 0.76 -4.86 5.88
N ASN A 47 1.78 -4.02 6.10
CA ASN A 47 1.63 -2.78 6.87
C ASN A 47 0.58 -1.84 6.25
N ILE A 48 0.61 -1.66 4.92
CA ILE A 48 -0.37 -0.86 4.19
C ILE A 48 -1.79 -1.39 4.45
N GLY A 49 -2.00 -2.70 4.30
CA GLY A 49 -3.32 -3.29 4.54
C GLY A 49 -3.80 -3.15 5.99
N GLU A 50 -2.89 -3.27 6.96
CA GLU A 50 -3.19 -3.05 8.39
C GLU A 50 -3.58 -1.60 8.69
N LEU A 51 -2.84 -0.63 8.12
CA LEU A 51 -3.17 0.79 8.24
C LEU A 51 -4.55 1.09 7.66
N VAL A 52 -4.88 0.54 6.49
CA VAL A 52 -6.21 0.71 5.87
C VAL A 52 -7.34 0.13 6.72
N LYS A 53 -7.14 -1.02 7.40
CA LYS A 53 -8.14 -1.56 8.34
C LYS A 53 -8.48 -0.59 9.46
N ASN A 54 -7.53 0.26 9.85
CA ASN A 54 -7.66 1.20 10.96
C ASN A 54 -8.23 2.58 10.58
N ILE A 55 -8.46 2.84 9.28
CA ILE A 55 -9.13 4.05 8.79
C ILE A 55 -10.61 4.00 9.21
N SER A 56 -11.16 5.17 9.58
CA SER A 56 -12.58 5.31 9.92
C SER A 56 -13.52 5.00 8.75
N ASP A 57 -14.70 4.47 9.04
CA ASP A 57 -15.67 4.15 7.98
C ASP A 57 -16.24 5.41 7.34
N GLU A 58 -16.29 6.53 8.06
CA GLU A 58 -16.67 7.82 7.49
C GLU A 58 -15.68 8.24 6.40
N LEU A 59 -14.36 8.16 6.66
CA LEU A 59 -13.36 8.50 5.64
C LEU A 59 -13.41 7.56 4.44
N LYS A 60 -13.63 6.25 4.66
CA LYS A 60 -13.80 5.30 3.56
C LYS A 60 -15.00 5.65 2.70
N SER A 61 -16.10 6.09 3.33
CA SER A 61 -17.33 6.50 2.65
C SER A 61 -17.16 7.79 1.85
N ASP A 62 -16.33 8.72 2.32
CA ASP A 62 -16.04 9.99 1.65
C ASP A 62 -15.18 9.80 0.39
N TYR A 63 -14.42 8.71 0.30
CA TYR A 63 -13.50 8.39 -0.80
C TYR A 63 -13.74 6.97 -1.36
N PRO A 64 -14.91 6.69 -1.95
CA PRO A 64 -15.29 5.34 -2.41
C PRO A 64 -14.53 4.87 -3.66
N GLU A 65 -13.84 5.78 -4.36
CA GLU A 65 -13.01 5.46 -5.52
C GLU A 65 -11.72 4.69 -5.16
N ILE A 66 -11.32 4.73 -3.88
CA ILE A 66 -10.20 3.94 -3.37
C ILE A 66 -10.73 2.56 -2.96
N PRO A 67 -10.14 1.46 -3.46
CA PRO A 67 -10.63 0.11 -3.19
C PRO A 67 -10.20 -0.38 -1.79
N TRP A 68 -10.64 0.32 -0.72
CA TRP A 68 -10.24 0.08 0.68
C TRP A 68 -10.34 -1.39 1.09
N ARG A 69 -11.43 -2.06 0.69
CA ARG A 69 -11.63 -3.48 1.00
C ARG A 69 -10.56 -4.36 0.35
N ALA A 70 -10.20 -4.10 -0.90
CA ALA A 70 -9.15 -4.86 -1.59
C ALA A 70 -7.78 -4.62 -0.94
N ILE A 71 -7.46 -3.37 -0.61
CA ILE A 71 -6.18 -3.01 0.04
C ILE A 71 -6.08 -3.67 1.42
N SER A 72 -7.15 -3.63 2.22
CA SER A 72 -7.17 -4.30 3.52
C SER A 72 -7.05 -5.83 3.41
N GLY A 73 -7.61 -6.42 2.35
CA GLY A 73 -7.54 -7.86 2.07
C GLY A 73 -6.16 -8.31 1.58
N LEU A 74 -5.36 -7.41 1.02
CA LEU A 74 -3.99 -7.69 0.57
C LEU A 74 -3.13 -8.21 1.73
N ARG A 75 -3.27 -7.61 2.93
CA ARG A 75 -2.61 -8.09 4.16
C ARG A 75 -2.87 -9.57 4.41
N ASP A 76 -4.13 -10.00 4.31
CA ASP A 76 -4.51 -11.37 4.66
C ASP A 76 -3.96 -12.38 3.64
N ILE A 77 -3.91 -12.00 2.36
CA ILE A 77 -3.26 -12.80 1.31
C ILE A 77 -1.75 -12.85 1.54
N THR A 78 -1.10 -11.70 1.72
CA THR A 78 0.36 -11.63 1.83
C THR A 78 0.89 -12.25 3.12
N ALA A 79 0.15 -12.16 4.23
CA ALA A 79 0.56 -12.72 5.53
C ALA A 79 0.27 -14.22 5.66
N HIS A 80 -0.91 -14.69 5.23
CA HIS A 80 -1.35 -16.07 5.47
C HIS A 80 -1.17 -17.00 4.28
N LYS A 81 -1.09 -16.45 3.06
CA LYS A 81 -0.92 -17.22 1.83
C LYS A 81 0.42 -16.93 1.16
N TYR A 82 1.41 -16.42 1.91
CA TYR A 82 2.74 -16.09 1.38
C TYR A 82 3.38 -17.24 0.60
N GLN A 83 3.24 -18.49 1.08
CA GLN A 83 3.83 -19.67 0.43
C GLN A 83 3.26 -19.94 -0.97
N THR A 84 2.04 -19.50 -1.26
CA THR A 84 1.38 -19.65 -2.57
C THR A 84 1.27 -18.32 -3.31
N LEU A 85 1.82 -17.24 -2.74
CA LEU A 85 1.80 -15.91 -3.32
C LEU A 85 2.75 -15.86 -4.51
N ARG A 86 2.19 -15.54 -5.69
CA ARG A 86 2.98 -15.33 -6.89
C ARG A 86 3.64 -13.96 -6.82
N MET A 87 4.96 -13.94 -6.80
CA MET A 87 5.75 -12.70 -6.79
C MET A 87 5.52 -11.85 -8.04
N GLU A 88 5.04 -12.46 -9.12
CA GLU A 88 4.58 -11.76 -10.32
C GLU A 88 3.39 -10.84 -10.03
N ASP A 89 2.45 -11.30 -9.21
CA ASP A 89 1.26 -10.52 -8.84
C ASP A 89 1.62 -9.42 -7.83
N VAL A 90 2.58 -9.69 -6.93
CA VAL A 90 3.17 -8.68 -6.04
C VAL A 90 3.82 -7.57 -6.86
N TRP A 91 4.66 -7.92 -7.84
CA TRP A 91 5.31 -6.96 -8.71
C TRP A 91 4.29 -6.10 -9.47
N LYS A 92 3.28 -6.72 -10.07
CA LYS A 92 2.20 -5.99 -10.77
C LYS A 92 1.47 -5.01 -9.84
N THR A 93 1.15 -5.44 -8.63
CA THR A 93 0.49 -4.59 -7.62
C THR A 93 1.37 -3.39 -7.28
N VAL A 94 2.67 -3.60 -7.05
CA VAL A 94 3.60 -2.53 -6.75
C VAL A 94 3.70 -1.51 -7.88
N ILE A 95 3.86 -1.97 -9.12
CA ILE A 95 4.05 -1.09 -10.27
C ILE A 95 2.76 -0.37 -10.67
N SER A 96 1.60 -1.02 -10.52
CA SER A 96 0.33 -0.51 -11.08
C SER A 96 -0.52 0.23 -10.05
N ASP A 97 -0.45 -0.15 -8.77
CA ASP A 97 -1.43 0.30 -7.76
C ASP A 97 -0.83 1.17 -6.66
N VAL A 98 0.44 0.97 -6.30
CA VAL A 98 1.06 1.66 -5.14
C VAL A 98 1.24 3.16 -5.40
N GLU A 99 1.77 3.54 -6.57
CA GLU A 99 1.96 4.96 -6.90
C GLU A 99 0.63 5.71 -7.08
N PRO A 100 -0.37 5.18 -7.81
CA PRO A 100 -1.69 5.80 -7.85
C PRO A 100 -2.36 5.91 -6.47
N LEU A 101 -2.16 4.92 -5.58
CA LEU A 101 -2.65 5.00 -4.21
C LEU A 101 -2.00 6.18 -3.47
N LYS A 102 -0.66 6.30 -3.51
CA LYS A 102 0.06 7.42 -2.88
C LYS A 102 -0.48 8.78 -3.31
N GLN A 103 -0.59 9.00 -4.63
CA GLN A 103 -1.09 10.26 -5.18
C GLN A 103 -2.50 10.60 -4.71
N ARG A 104 -3.37 9.59 -4.53
CA ARG A 104 -4.72 9.79 -4.00
C ARG A 104 -4.67 10.19 -2.52
N LEU A 105 -3.87 9.49 -1.72
CA LEU A 105 -3.71 9.79 -0.30
C LEU A 105 -3.16 11.20 -0.05
N GLU A 106 -2.17 11.64 -0.84
CA GLU A 106 -1.61 12.99 -0.78
C GLU A 106 -2.69 14.03 -1.09
N LYS A 107 -3.47 13.83 -2.16
CA LYS A 107 -4.60 14.71 -2.50
C LYS A 107 -5.67 14.77 -1.41
N MET A 108 -5.93 13.67 -0.70
CA MET A 108 -6.86 13.64 0.42
C MET A 108 -6.38 14.55 1.57
N LEU A 109 -5.08 14.49 1.89
CA LEU A 109 -4.49 15.34 2.94
C LEU A 109 -4.43 16.82 2.55
N GLU A 110 -4.17 17.13 1.28
CA GLU A 110 -4.17 18.51 0.79
C GLU A 110 -5.57 19.14 0.85
N ARG A 111 -6.61 18.38 0.49
CA ARG A 111 -8.00 18.87 0.50
C ARG A 111 -8.50 19.21 1.91
N ASP A 112 -8.05 18.48 2.92
CA ASP A 112 -8.47 18.68 4.32
C ASP A 112 -7.55 19.64 5.09
N SER A 113 -6.49 20.14 4.44
CA SER A 113 -5.63 21.21 4.96
C SER A 113 -6.07 22.60 4.49
N LYS A 114 -7.08 22.67 3.60
CA LYS A 114 -7.74 23.89 3.14
C LYS A 114 -9.06 24.09 3.89
#